data_AF-A0A6G2JUC8-F1
#
_entry.id   AF-A0A6G2JUC8-F1
#
_cell.length_a   1.000
_cell.length_b   1.000
_cell.length_c   1.000
_cell.angle_alpha   90.00
_cell.angle_beta   90.00
_cell.angle_gamma   90.00
#
_symmetry.space_group_name_H-M   'P 1'
#
loop_
_entity.id
_entity.type
_entity.pdbx_description
1 polymer ?
#
loop_
_entity_poly.entity_id
_entity_poly.type
_entity_poly.pdbx_seq_one_letter_code
_entity_poly.pdbx_strand_id
1 'polypeptide(L)' 'MDLYEAQRRSAMRAALEASRAELSAELGVELQVASEGNELVLVDAEGVRYRASLNPRGRLVLTAARKASLL' A
#
# COMPACT_ATOMS: atom_id res chain seq x y z
N MET A 1 16.09 -13.01 -4.47
CA MET A 1 15.48 -11.72 -4.84
C MET A 1 16.31 -11.17 -5.98
N ASP A 2 15.68 -11.07 -7.14
CA ASP A 2 16.29 -10.49 -8.33
C ASP A 2 16.52 -8.98 -8.12
N LEU A 3 17.59 -8.41 -8.69
CA LEU A 3 17.85 -6.96 -8.67
C LEU A 3 16.65 -6.18 -9.23
N TYR A 4 15.97 -6.74 -10.24
CA TYR A 4 14.77 -6.16 -10.83
C TYR A 4 13.61 -6.09 -9.83
N GLU A 5 13.39 -7.14 -9.04
CA GLU A 5 12.34 -7.17 -8.01
C GLU A 5 12.61 -6.16 -6.89
N ALA A 6 13.88 -6.03 -6.49
CA ALA A 6 14.29 -5.07 -5.47
C ALA A 6 14.07 -3.61 -5.92
N GLN A 7 14.49 -3.27 -7.15
CA GLN A 7 14.23 -1.93 -7.72
C GLN A 7 12.74 -1.66 -7.87
N ARG A 8 11.97 -2.64 -8.37
CA ARG A 8 10.53 -2.52 -8.54
C ARG A 8 9.82 -2.28 -7.21
N ARG A 9 10.21 -3.02 -6.15
CA ARG A 9 9.66 -2.83 -4.80
C ARG A 9 10.02 -1.47 -4.23
N SER A 10 11.24 -0.99 -4.45
CA SER A 10 11.67 0.34 -4.02
C SER A 10 10.86 1.45 -4.70
N ALA A 11 10.65 1.36 -6.03
CA ALA A 11 9.83 2.30 -6.77
C ALA A 11 8.37 2.31 -6.30
N MET A 12 7.80 1.11 -6.08
CA MET A 12 6.45 0.97 -5.55
C MET A 12 6.30 1.61 -4.16
N ARG A 13 7.31 1.42 -3.28
CA ARG A 13 7.32 2.04 -1.95
C ARG A 13 7.39 3.55 -2.02
N ALA A 14 8.25 4.11 -2.88
CA ALA A 14 8.36 5.55 -3.06
C ALA A 14 7.03 6.17 -3.56
N ALA A 15 6.36 5.51 -4.51
CA ALA A 15 5.05 5.92 -4.98
C ALA A 15 3.99 5.85 -3.87
N LEU A 16 4.01 4.80 -3.05
CA LEU A 16 3.09 4.65 -1.91
C LEU A 16 3.27 5.75 -0.87
N GLU A 17 4.53 6.06 -0.51
CA GLU A 17 4.84 7.13 0.44
C GLU A 17 4.39 8.50 -0.08
N ALA A 18 4.54 8.76 -1.38
CA ALA A 18 4.06 9.99 -1.99
C ALA A 18 2.53 10.14 -1.90
N SER A 19 1.79 9.05 -2.08
CA SER A 19 0.32 9.04 -1.97
C SER A 19 -0.20 8.94 -0.54
N ARG A 20 0.63 8.52 0.43
CA ARG A 20 0.24 8.28 1.83
C ARG A 20 -0.40 9.51 2.46
N ALA A 21 0.20 10.68 2.29
CA ALA A 21 -0.25 11.92 2.93
C ALA A 21 -1.65 12.33 2.43
N GLU A 22 -1.88 12.26 1.12
CA GLU A 22 -3.16 12.58 0.50
C GLU A 22 -4.27 11.62 0.98
N LEU A 23 -3.98 10.31 0.96
CA LEU A 23 -4.93 9.29 1.41
C LEU A 23 -5.22 9.37 2.92
N SER A 24 -4.22 9.75 3.73
CA SER A 24 -4.41 9.96 5.17
C SER A 24 -5.35 11.13 5.44
N ALA A 25 -5.19 12.23 4.69
CA ALA A 25 -6.05 13.40 4.79
C ALA A 25 -7.48 13.10 4.33
N GLU A 26 -7.64 12.35 3.22
CA GLU A 26 -8.95 11.95 2.69
C GLU A 26 -9.74 11.10 3.68
N LEU A 27 -9.08 10.16 4.36
CA LEU A 27 -9.72 9.24 5.30
C LEU A 27 -9.83 9.77 6.73
N GLY A 28 -9.15 10.88 7.04
CA GLY A 28 -9.06 11.41 8.40
C GLY A 28 -8.32 10.49 9.37
N VAL A 29 -7.45 9.60 8.86
CA VAL A 29 -6.64 8.67 9.68
C VAL A 29 -5.19 8.71 9.22
N GLU A 30 -4.27 8.51 10.16
CA GLU A 30 -2.85 8.42 9.82
C GLU A 30 -2.54 7.03 9.21
N LEU A 31 -2.16 7.01 7.93
CA LEU A 31 -1.73 5.79 7.25
C LEU A 31 -0.21 5.63 7.33
N GLN A 32 0.25 4.38 7.43
CA GLN A 32 1.65 3.99 7.38
C GLN A 32 1.90 2.97 6.28
N VAL A 33 3.05 3.06 5.62
CA VAL A 33 3.49 2.05 4.65
C VAL A 33 4.12 0.88 5.39
N ALA A 34 3.50 -0.29 5.29
CA ALA A 34 4.01 -1.53 5.87
C ALA A 34 4.20 -2.61 4.79
N SER A 35 4.75 -3.76 5.19
CA SER A 35 4.85 -4.94 4.35
C SER A 35 4.08 -6.09 4.99
N GLU A 36 3.16 -6.68 4.24
CA GLU A 36 2.43 -7.90 4.62
C GLU A 36 2.95 -9.04 3.73
N GLY A 37 3.90 -9.82 4.24
CA GLY A 37 4.65 -10.79 3.43
C GLY A 37 5.36 -10.11 2.25
N ASN A 38 4.97 -10.49 1.03
CA ASN A 38 5.54 -9.93 -0.21
C ASN A 38 4.83 -8.68 -0.72
N GLU A 39 3.74 -8.27 -0.09
CA GLU A 39 2.94 -7.13 -0.51
C GLU A 39 3.33 -5.86 0.27
N LEU A 40 3.20 -4.69 -0.38
CA LEU A 40 3.20 -3.42 0.34
C LEU A 40 1.75 -3.06 0.65
N VAL A 41 1.53 -2.52 1.84
CA VAL A 41 0.19 -2.19 2.33
C VAL A 41 0.20 -0.82 2.99
N LEU A 42 -0.94 -0.13 2.94
CA LEU A 42 -1.23 1.02 3.79
C LEU A 42 -2.06 0.52 4.97
N VAL A 43 -1.56 0.77 6.17
CA VAL A 43 -2.19 0.37 7.42
C VAL A 43 -2.51 1.60 8.27
N ASP A 44 -3.52 1.49 9.11
CA ASP A 44 -3.73 2.40 10.24
C ASP A 44 -3.76 1.62 11.56
N ALA A 45 -4.21 2.26 12.63
CA ALA A 45 -4.34 1.63 13.96
C ALA A 45 -5.31 0.43 13.99
N GLU A 46 -6.24 0.34 13.04
CA GLU A 46 -7.23 -0.76 12.96
C GLU A 46 -6.79 -1.91 12.04
N GLY A 47 -5.70 -1.73 11.27
CA GLY A 47 -5.10 -2.75 10.42
C GLY A 47 -4.93 -2.31 8.97
N VAL A 48 -4.93 -3.28 8.04
CA VAL A 48 -4.74 -3.00 6.61
C VAL A 48 -5.94 -2.26 6.03
N ARG A 49 -5.68 -1.09 5.45
CA ARG A 49 -6.68 -0.28 4.72
C ARG A 49 -6.56 -0.44 3.22
N TYR A 50 -5.34 -0.51 2.69
CA TYR A 50 -5.12 -0.73 1.26
C TYR A 50 -4.00 -1.72 1.00
N ARG A 51 -4.18 -2.53 -0.04
CA ARG A 51 -3.13 -3.34 -0.63
C ARG A 51 -2.60 -2.68 -1.88
N ALA A 52 -1.28 -2.58 -1.97
CA ALA A 52 -0.59 -1.99 -3.09
C ALA A 52 -0.16 -3.08 -4.07
N SER A 53 -0.51 -2.88 -5.35
CA SER A 53 -0.07 -3.74 -6.44
C SER A 53 0.34 -2.91 -7.64
N LEU A 54 1.05 -3.52 -8.58
CA LEU A 54 1.31 -2.92 -9.90
C LEU A 54 0.41 -3.60 -10.93
N ASN A 55 -0.23 -2.81 -11.77
CA ASN A 55 -0.87 -3.35 -12.96
C ASN A 55 0.19 -3.75 -14.02
N PRO A 56 -0.19 -4.46 -15.11
CA PRO A 56 0.75 -4.87 -16.16
C PRO A 56 1.47 -3.71 -16.86
N ARG A 57 0.99 -2.47 -16.72
CA ARG A 57 1.62 -1.26 -17.27
C ARG A 57 2.55 -0.57 -16.25
N GLY A 58 2.82 -1.20 -15.11
CA GLY A 58 3.68 -0.68 -14.06
C GLY A 58 3.08 0.48 -13.25
N ARG A 59 1.76 0.68 -13.29
CA ARG A 59 1.09 1.71 -12.47
C ARG A 59 0.71 1.13 -11.12
N LEU A 60 0.90 1.92 -10.07
CA LEU A 60 0.43 1.62 -8.72
C LEU A 60 -1.09 1.59 -8.69
N VAL A 61 -1.64 0.49 -8.15
CA VAL A 61 -3.06 0.28 -7.90
C VAL A 61 -3.24 -0.02 -6.41
N LEU A 62 -4.09 0.78 -5.76
CA LEU A 62 -4.48 0.59 -4.37
C LEU A 62 -5.85 -0.08 -4.33
N THR A 63 -5.92 -1.25 -3.70
CA THR A 63 -7.19 -1.95 -3.48
C THR A 63 -7.57 -1.80 -2.02
N ALA A 64 -8.73 -1.21 -1.74
CA ALA A 64 -9.25 -1.12 -0.38
C ALA A 64 -9.43 -2.54 0.19
N ALA A 65 -8.77 -2.82 1.30
CA ALA A 65 -9.07 -4.00 2.09
C ALA A 65 -10.41 -3.73 2.77
N ARG A 66 -11.46 -4.48 2.42
CA ARG A 66 -12.68 -4.44 3.23
C ARG A 66 -12.27 -4.78 4.66
N LYS A 67 -12.69 -3.97 5.64
CA LYS A 67 -12.81 -4.45 7.01
C LYS A 67 -13.59 -5.75 6.89
N ALA A 68 -12.98 -6.88 7.21
CA ALA A 68 -13.75 -8.06 7.50
C ALA A 68 -14.61 -7.65 8.70
N SER A 69 -15.86 -7.28 8.45
CA SER A 69 -16.87 -7.23 9.49
C SER A 69 -16.89 -8.65 10.05
N LEU A 70 -16.21 -8.87 11.17
CA LEU A 70 -16.43 -10.04 12.01
C LEU A 70 -17.88 -9.92 12.48
N LEU A 71 -18.77 -10.53 11.70
CA LEU A 71 -20.14 -10.85 12.08
C LEU A 71 -20.11 -12.01 13.08
#